data_AF-A0A1L3SRL8-F1
#
_entry.id   AF-A0A1L3SRL8-F1
#
_cell.length_a   1.000
_cell.length_b   1.000
_cell.length_c   1.000
_cell.angle_alpha   90.00
_cell.angle_beta   90.00
_cell.angle_gamma   90.00
#
_symmetry.space_group_name_H-M   'P 1'
#
loop_
_entity.id
_entity.type
_entity.pdbx_description
1 polymer ?
#
loop_
_entity_poly.entity_id
_entity_poly.type
_entity_poly.pdbx_seq_one_letter_code
_entity_poly.pdbx_strand_id
1 'polypeptide(L)'
;MGYFKLLDRISNRADLMERMMRKLGVREAVTQMPDAPSVMRNATIRCVSCSHSKECASWLDAATAPAHAPGYCRNRELFEFVADA
;
A
#
# COMPACT_ATOMS: atom_id res chain seq x y z
N MET A 1 -2.06 8.14 -26.67
CA MET A 1 -1.11 7.09 -26.23
C MET A 1 -0.48 7.27 -24.83
N GLY A 2 -0.59 8.43 -24.15
CA GLY A 2 0.02 8.63 -22.81
C GLY A 2 -0.89 8.30 -21.61
N TYR A 3 -2.18 8.64 -21.70
CA TYR A 3 -3.14 8.44 -20.61
C TYR A 3 -3.35 6.98 -20.22
N PHE A 4 -3.38 6.07 -21.19
CA PHE A 4 -3.52 4.62 -20.94
C PHE A 4 -2.39 4.06 -20.06
N LYS A 5 -1.13 4.44 -20.30
CA LYS A 5 0.01 3.99 -19.49
C LYS A 5 -0.03 4.52 -18.06
N LEU A 6 -0.59 5.72 -17.87
CA LEU A 6 -0.76 6.31 -16.54
C LEU A 6 -1.87 5.58 -15.77
N LEU A 7 -3.00 5.31 -16.42
CA LEU A 7 -4.12 4.57 -15.82
C LEU A 7 -3.70 3.15 -15.42
N ASP A 8 -2.93 2.46 -16.26
CA ASP A 8 -2.38 1.14 -15.97
C ASP A 8 -1.45 1.17 -14.74
N ARG A 9 -0.54 2.15 -14.70
CA ARG A 9 0.34 2.35 -13.53
C ARG A 9 -0.46 2.57 -12.25
N ILE A 10 -1.50 3.42 -12.27
CA ILE A 10 -2.31 3.70 -11.09
C ILE A 10 -3.07 2.43 -10.65
N SER A 11 -3.64 1.70 -11.60
CA SER A 11 -4.40 0.46 -11.32
C SER A 11 -3.51 -0.61 -10.70
N ASN A 12 -2.31 -0.83 -11.25
CA ASN A 12 -1.33 -1.75 -10.69
C ASN A 12 -0.89 -1.34 -9.27
N ARG A 13 -0.77 -0.03 -9.00
CA ARG A 13 -0.41 0.46 -7.66
C ARG A 13 -1.53 0.28 -6.65
N ALA A 14 -2.78 0.48 -7.08
CA ALA A 14 -3.94 0.21 -6.25
C ALA A 14 -4.02 -1.28 -5.86
N ASP A 15 -3.76 -2.20 -6.80
CA ASP A 15 -3.69 -3.64 -6.51
C ASP A 15 -2.59 -3.97 -5.47
N LEU A 16 -1.37 -3.47 -5.67
CA LEU A 16 -0.26 -3.70 -4.74
C LEU A 16 -0.58 -3.17 -3.33
N MET A 17 -1.15 -1.96 -3.24
CA MET A 17 -1.52 -1.37 -1.95
C MET A 17 -2.61 -2.18 -1.25
N GLU A 18 -3.61 -2.63 -1.99
CA GLU A 18 -4.69 -3.45 -1.45
C GLU A 18 -4.18 -4.81 -0.95
N ARG A 19 -3.30 -5.48 -1.72
CA ARG A 19 -2.64 -6.72 -1.32
C ARG A 19 -1.77 -6.54 -0.07
N MET A 20 -1.05 -5.42 0.03
CA MET A 20 -0.25 -5.06 1.21
C MET A 20 -1.13 -4.93 2.45
N MET A 21 -2.22 -4.16 2.37
CA MET A 21 -3.13 -3.98 3.51
C MET A 21 -3.78 -5.28 3.96
N ARG A 22 -4.19 -6.14 3.01
CA ARG A 22 -4.70 -7.48 3.34
C ARG A 22 -3.66 -8.35 4.03
N LYS A 23 -2.43 -8.37 3.49
CA LYS A 23 -1.35 -9.23 4.00
C LYS A 23 -0.87 -8.82 5.40
N LEU A 24 -0.97 -7.53 5.73
CA LEU A 24 -0.67 -6.99 7.05
C LEU A 24 -1.89 -6.99 8.00
N GLY A 25 -3.09 -7.32 7.52
CA GLY A 25 -4.31 -7.29 8.34
C GLY A 25 -4.80 -5.89 8.70
N VAL A 26 -4.25 -4.83 8.11
CA VAL A 26 -4.50 -3.43 8.49
C VAL A 26 -5.66 -2.77 7.74
N ARG A 27 -6.26 -3.45 6.75
CA ARG A 27 -7.29 -2.84 5.89
C ARG A 27 -8.46 -2.26 6.70
N GLU A 28 -8.96 -3.00 7.68
CA GLU A 28 -10.09 -2.57 8.50
C GLU A 28 -9.71 -1.36 9.38
N ALA A 29 -8.58 -1.45 10.07
CA ALA A 29 -8.07 -0.36 10.92
C ALA A 29 -7.91 0.96 10.13
N VAL A 30 -7.34 0.91 8.92
CA VAL A 30 -7.21 2.09 8.06
C VAL A 30 -8.58 2.68 7.68
N THR A 31 -9.58 1.83 7.39
CA THR A 31 -10.94 2.30 7.04
C THR A 31 -11.72 2.88 8.21
N GLN A 32 -11.33 2.54 9.45
CA GLN A 32 -11.94 3.06 10.67
C GLN A 32 -11.25 4.34 11.19
N MET A 33 -10.11 4.74 10.62
CA MET A 33 -9.42 5.96 11.01
C MET A 33 -10.30 7.21 10.81
N PRO A 34 -10.17 8.22 11.68
CA PRO A 34 -10.69 9.55 11.41
C PRO A 34 -10.19 10.05 10.04
N ASP A 35 -11.12 10.53 9.22
CA ASP A 35 -10.82 10.99 7.85
C ASP A 35 -10.12 9.91 6.97
N ALA A 36 -10.56 8.66 7.10
CA ALA A 36 -10.10 7.54 6.28
C ALA A 36 -9.99 7.84 4.76
N PRO A 37 -10.91 8.61 4.12
CA PRO A 37 -10.75 9.00 2.72
C PRO A 37 -9.46 9.77 2.43
N SER A 38 -9.10 10.75 3.27
CA SER A 38 -7.86 11.52 3.13
C SER A 38 -6.63 10.67 3.43
N VAL A 39 -6.70 9.81 4.45
CA VAL A 39 -5.62 8.86 4.77
C VAL A 39 -5.33 7.96 3.57
N MET A 40 -6.37 7.35 2.99
CA MET A 40 -6.26 6.47 1.83
C MET A 40 -5.73 7.19 0.59
N ARG A 41 -6.20 8.41 0.32
CA ARG A 41 -5.69 9.25 -0.77
C ARG A 41 -4.20 9.52 -0.60
N ASN A 42 -3.77 9.96 0.58
CA ASN A 42 -2.36 10.27 0.87
C ASN A 42 -1.47 9.03 0.80
N ALA A 43 -1.95 7.88 1.28
CA ALA A 43 -1.24 6.61 1.17
C ALA A 43 -1.12 6.16 -0.30
N THR A 44 -2.16 6.37 -1.11
CA THR A 44 -2.12 6.09 -2.56
C THR A 44 -1.09 6.95 -3.28
N ILE A 45 -1.05 8.26 -2.99
CA ILE A 45 -0.05 9.19 -3.58
C ILE A 45 1.38 8.75 -3.23
N ARG A 46 1.62 8.37 -1.97
CA ARG A 46 2.91 7.82 -1.51
C ARG A 46 3.28 6.50 -2.21
N CYS A 47 2.29 5.64 -2.46
CA CYS A 47 2.52 4.35 -3.12
C CYS A 47 2.82 4.51 -4.63
N VAL A 48 2.04 5.34 -5.33
CA VAL A 48 2.21 5.58 -6.77
C VAL A 48 3.55 6.27 -7.08
N SER A 49 4.04 7.12 -6.18
CA SER A 49 5.35 7.79 -6.32
C SER A 49 6.56 6.90 -5.97
N CYS A 50 6.35 5.73 -5.38
CA CYS A 50 7.44 4.83 -4.97
C CYS A 50 8.10 4.13 -6.18
N SER A 51 9.43 4.09 -6.24
CA SER A 51 10.20 3.41 -7.31
C SER A 51 10.21 1.88 -7.21
N HIS A 52 9.87 1.31 -6.05
CA HIS A 52 10.07 -0.12 -5.74
C HIS A 52 8.85 -1.01 -6.01
N SER A 53 8.12 -0.81 -7.13
CA SER A 53 6.92 -1.64 -7.42
C SER A 53 7.23 -3.12 -7.64
N LYS A 54 8.36 -3.43 -8.28
CA LYS A 54 8.69 -4.82 -8.63
C LYS A 54 9.09 -5.61 -7.38
N GLU A 55 9.85 -4.96 -6.51
CA GLU A 55 10.24 -5.47 -5.19
C GLU A 55 9.01 -5.62 -4.29
N CYS A 56 8.05 -4.68 -4.36
CA CYS A 56 6.76 -4.79 -3.68
C CYS A 56 5.99 -6.04 -4.12
N ALA A 57 5.82 -6.24 -5.43
CA ALA A 57 5.14 -7.42 -5.96
C ALA A 57 5.83 -8.72 -5.49
N SER A 58 7.15 -8.80 -5.66
CA SER A 58 7.94 -9.98 -5.28
C SER A 58 7.85 -10.28 -3.78
N TRP A 59 7.89 -9.23 -2.94
CA TRP A 59 7.73 -9.38 -1.50
C TRP A 59 6.31 -9.84 -1.12
N LEU A 60 5.28 -9.31 -1.79
CA LEU A 60 3.89 -9.72 -1.58
C LEU A 60 3.65 -11.18 -1.98
N ASP A 61 4.36 -11.68 -3.00
CA ASP A 61 4.26 -13.08 -3.42
C ASP A 61 4.99 -14.03 -2.46
N ALA A 62 6.14 -13.59 -1.89
CA ALA A 62 6.99 -14.43 -1.05
C ALA A 62 6.59 -14.42 0.44
N ALA A 63 6.16 -13.28 0.98
CA ALA A 63 5.81 -13.17 2.39
C ALA A 63 4.51 -13.93 2.66
N THR A 64 4.40 -14.71 3.74
CA THR A 64 3.15 -15.44 4.07
C THR A 64 2.29 -14.64 5.06
N ALA A 65 2.82 -14.36 6.24
CA ALA A 65 2.16 -13.58 7.30
C ALA A 65 3.17 -12.60 7.93
N PRO A 66 3.56 -11.53 7.20
CA PRO A 66 4.52 -10.57 7.71
C PRO A 66 3.89 -9.70 8.80
N ALA A 67 4.62 -9.46 9.89
CA ALA A 67 4.22 -8.53 10.94
C ALA A 67 4.42 -7.05 10.53
N HIS A 68 5.38 -6.78 9.64
CA HIS A 68 5.74 -5.41 9.24
C HIS A 68 5.85 -5.28 7.73
N ALA A 69 5.53 -4.09 7.24
CA ALA A 69 5.81 -3.70 5.87
C ALA A 69 7.34 -3.67 5.60
N PRO A 70 7.78 -3.91 4.36
CA PRO A 70 9.20 -3.87 4.03
C PRO A 70 9.77 -2.44 4.20
N GLY A 71 11.07 -2.33 4.51
CA GLY A 71 11.71 -1.04 4.83
C GLY A 71 11.64 0.03 3.73
N TYR A 72 11.51 -0.36 2.46
CA TYR A 72 11.34 0.59 1.35
C TYR A 72 9.90 1.11 1.19
N CYS A 73 8.92 0.54 1.92
CA CYS A 73 7.52 0.91 1.77
C CYS A 73 7.26 2.32 2.31
N ARG A 74 6.84 3.23 1.44
CA ARG A 74 6.54 4.64 1.80
C ARG A 74 5.35 4.79 2.75
N ASN A 75 4.56 3.74 2.93
CA ASN A 75 3.43 3.69 3.87
C ASN A 75 3.74 2.82 5.10
N ARG A 76 4.99 2.41 5.30
CA ARG A 76 5.38 1.56 6.43
C ARG A 76 4.91 2.12 7.76
N GLU A 77 5.25 3.37 8.07
CA GLU A 77 4.86 4.03 9.31
C GLU A 77 3.35 4.10 9.50
N LEU A 78 2.59 4.35 8.43
CA LEU A 78 1.12 4.31 8.48
C LEU A 78 0.63 2.92 8.87
N PHE A 79 1.17 1.88 8.25
CA PHE A 79 0.74 0.50 8.51
C PHE A 79 1.17 0.02 9.90
N GLU A 80 2.34 0.44 10.39
CA GLU A 80 2.77 0.16 11.77
C GLU A 80 1.86 0.87 12.77
N PHE A 81 1.57 2.16 12.56
CA PHE A 81 0.69 2.93 13.43
C PHE A 81 -0.70 2.30 13.60
N VAL A 82 -1.30 1.81 12.51
CA VAL A 82 -2.64 1.20 12.55
C VAL A 82 -2.64 -0.28 12.96
N ALA A 83 -1.49 -0.96 12.88
CA ALA A 83 -1.38 -2.35 13.34
C ALA A 83 -1.26 -2.42 14.88
N ASP A 84 -0.74 -1.36 15.50
CA ASP A 84 -0.61 -1.21 16.95
C ASP A 84 -1.86 -0.57 17.62
N ALA A 85 -2.84 -0.12 16.82
CA ALA A 85 -4.07 0.54 17.26
C ALA A 85 -5.23 -0.46 17.46
#